data_AF-A0A7W8VB85-F1
#
_entry.id   AF-A0A7W8VB85-F1
#
_cell.length_a   1.000
_cell.length_b   1.000
_cell.length_c   1.000
_cell.angle_alpha   90.00
_cell.angle_beta   90.00
_cell.angle_gamma   90.00
#
_symmetry.space_group_name_H-M   'P 1'
#
loop_
_entity.id
_entity.type
_entity.pdbx_description
1 polymer ?
#
loop_
_entity_poly.entity_id
_entity_poly.type
_entity_poly.pdbx_seq_one_letter_code
_entity_poly.pdbx_strand_id
1 'polypeptide(L)' 'MIRRRSAIEPAIGQMKSDGTLGRNWLKGAPGDALHAVLCGAGHNLRLILRKLRFICVLILALLYAASAPAS' A
#
# COMPACT_ATOMS: atom_id res chain seq x y z
N MET A 1 -17.28 13.02 10.33
CA MET A 1 -17.65 11.73 9.71
C MET A 1 -16.62 11.42 8.62
N ILE A 2 -15.69 10.49 8.85
CA ILE A 2 -14.72 10.09 7.81
C ILE A 2 -15.49 9.34 6.73
N ARG A 3 -15.91 10.04 5.67
CA ARG A 3 -16.48 9.39 4.49
C ARG A 3 -15.35 8.60 3.86
N ARG A 4 -15.37 7.27 4.02
CA ARG A 4 -14.34 6.37 3.46
C ARG A 4 -14.03 6.71 2.00
N ARG A 5 -15.04 7.13 1.21
CA ARG A 5 -14.90 7.62 -0.17
C ARG A 5 -13.91 8.77 -0.34
N SER A 6 -13.94 9.79 0.53
CA SER A 6 -13.05 10.95 0.45
C SER A 6 -11.60 10.63 0.79
N ALA A 7 -11.33 9.51 1.48
CA ALA A 7 -9.96 9.05 1.72
C ALA A 7 -9.40 8.25 0.53
N ILE A 8 -10.25 7.73 -0.36
CA ILE A 8 -9.83 6.95 -1.53
C ILE A 8 -9.57 7.86 -2.73
N GLU A 9 -10.31 8.96 -2.86
CA GLU A 9 -10.10 9.99 -3.90
C GLU A 9 -8.65 10.48 -4.04
N PRO A 10 -7.93 10.85 -2.96
CA PRO A 10 -6.53 11.25 -3.08
C PRO A 10 -5.61 10.09 -3.49
N ALA A 11 -5.89 8.85 -3.07
CA ALA A 11 -5.12 7.68 -3.50
C ALA A 11 -5.33 7.36 -5.00
N ILE A 12 -6.56 7.52 -5.51
CA ILE A 12 -6.87 7.41 -6.94
C ILE A 12 -6.21 8.56 -7.72
N GLY A 13 -6.23 9.77 -7.17
CA GLY A 13 -5.55 10.94 -7.74
C GLY A 13 -4.05 10.70 -7.88
N GLN A 14 -3.40 10.20 -6.82
CA GLN A 14 -1.98 9.81 -6.85
C GLN A 14 -1.69 8.73 -7.89
N MET A 15 -2.51 7.67 -7.94
CA MET A 15 -2.36 6.61 -8.95
C MET A 15 -2.50 7.14 -10.39
N LYS A 16 -3.31 8.17 -10.63
CA LYS A 16 -3.43 8.82 -11.93
C LYS A 16 -2.23 9.75 -12.23
N SER A 17 -1.75 10.51 -11.24
CA SER A 17 -0.67 11.48 -11.42
C SER A 17 0.73 10.86 -11.50
N ASP A 18 0.97 9.73 -10.82
CA ASP A 18 2.28 9.04 -10.81
C ASP A 18 2.61 8.38 -12.17
N GLY A 19 1.67 8.39 -13.11
CA GLY A 19 1.86 7.86 -14.46
C GLY A 19 1.92 6.33 -14.52
N THR A 20 1.59 5.63 -13.44
CA THR A 20 1.53 4.15 -13.44
C THR A 20 0.42 3.65 -14.35
N LEU A 21 -0.73 4.33 -14.37
CA LEU A 21 -1.81 4.07 -15.32
C LEU A 21 -1.47 4.46 -16.78
N GLY A 22 -0.56 5.43 -16.98
CA GLY A 22 -0.13 5.88 -18.31
C GLY A 22 1.00 5.05 -18.92
N ARG A 23 1.68 4.22 -18.12
CA ARG A 23 2.71 3.27 -18.58
C ARG A 23 2.12 1.87 -18.72
N ASN A 24 0.98 1.77 -19.40
CA ASN A 24 0.41 0.47 -19.70
C ASN A 24 1.09 -0.13 -20.94
N TRP A 25 1.83 -1.23 -20.74
CA TRP A 25 2.45 -2.01 -21.81
C TRP A 25 1.52 -3.09 -22.36
N LEU A 26 0.33 -3.26 -21.76
CA LEU A 26 -0.71 -4.19 -22.21
C LEU A 26 -1.53 -3.54 -23.32
N LYS A 27 -1.84 -4.31 -24.38
CA LYS A 27 -2.53 -3.79 -25.56
C LYS A 27 -4.01 -3.45 -25.30
N GLY A 28 -4.37 -2.20 -25.57
CA GLY A 28 -5.75 -1.73 -25.72
C GLY A 28 -6.56 -1.66 -24.43
N ALA A 29 -7.83 -1.30 -24.57
CA ALA A 29 -8.79 -1.13 -23.48
C ALA A 29 -8.85 -2.28 -22.44
N PRO A 30 -8.81 -3.58 -22.82
CA PRO A 30 -8.76 -4.66 -21.83
C PRO A 30 -7.46 -4.67 -21.02
N GLY A 31 -6.34 -4.31 -21.66
CA GLY A 31 -5.05 -4.14 -20.99
C GLY A 31 -5.09 -2.98 -19.98
N ASP A 32 -5.70 -1.85 -20.34
CA ASP A 32 -5.82 -0.68 -19.46
C ASP A 32 -6.65 -1.00 -18.22
N ALA A 33 -7.76 -1.73 -18.39
CA ALA A 33 -8.60 -2.17 -17.28
C ALA A 33 -7.85 -3.10 -16.32
N LEU A 34 -7.12 -4.08 -16.86
CA LEU A 34 -6.30 -4.99 -16.06
C LEU A 34 -5.17 -4.25 -15.33
N HIS A 35 -4.51 -3.31 -16.00
CA HIS A 35 -3.46 -2.50 -15.40
C HIS A 35 -4.01 -1.67 -14.23
N ALA A 36 -5.17 -1.03 -14.39
CA ALA A 36 -5.81 -0.25 -13.34
C ALA A 36 -6.15 -1.10 -12.09
N VAL A 37 -6.70 -2.29 -12.30
CA VAL A 37 -7.01 -3.24 -11.22
C VAL A 37 -5.72 -3.68 -10.52
N LEU A 38 -4.68 -4.05 -11.27
CA LEU A 38 -3.41 -4.52 -10.70
C LEU A 38 -2.68 -3.41 -9.94
N CYS A 39 -2.73 -2.18 -10.44
CA CYS A 39 -2.12 -1.03 -9.78
C CYS A 39 -2.81 -0.73 -8.44
N GLY A 40 -4.15 -0.80 -8.40
CA GLY A 40 -4.94 -0.69 -7.17
C GLY A 40 -4.66 -1.83 -6.18
N ALA A 41 -4.61 -3.07 -6.66
CA ALA A 41 -4.25 -4.24 -5.85
C ALA A 41 -2.84 -4.11 -5.26
N GLY A 42 -1.86 -3.67 -6.05
CA GLY A 42 -0.49 -3.42 -5.61
C GLY A 42 -0.40 -2.31 -4.56
N HIS A 43 -1.22 -1.25 -4.68
CA HIS A 43 -1.28 -0.21 -3.64
C HIS A 43 -1.82 -0.76 -2.32
N ASN A 44 -2.90 -1.54 -2.36
CA ASN A 44 -3.46 -2.17 -1.16
C ASN A 44 -2.47 -3.14 -0.51
N LEU A 45 -1.75 -3.94 -1.31
CA LEU A 45 -0.73 -4.85 -0.81
C LEU A 45 0.41 -4.09 -0.12
N ARG A 46 0.87 -2.97 -0.69
CA ARG A 46 1.88 -2.10 -0.05
C ARG A 46 1.42 -1.57 1.31
N LEU A 47 0.14 -1.20 1.46
CA LEU A 47 -0.41 -0.76 2.75
C LEU A 47 -0.41 -1.89 3.79
N ILE A 48 -0.81 -3.10 3.40
CA ILE A 48 -0.80 -4.28 4.27
C ILE A 48 0.63 -4.59 4.71
N LEU A 49 1.57 -4.64 3.77
CA LEU A 49 2.98 -4.89 4.06
C LEU A 49 3.59 -3.82 4.97
N ARG A 50 3.22 -2.55 4.79
CA ARG A 50 3.71 -1.46 5.66
C ARG A 50 3.22 -1.65 7.09
N LYS A 51 1.93 -2.00 7.29
CA LYS A 51 1.39 -2.31 8.62
C LYS A 51 2.07 -3.53 9.23
N LEU A 52 2.26 -4.59 8.46
CA LEU A 52 2.94 -5.79 8.92
C LEU A 52 4.37 -5.48 9.37
N ARG A 53 5.12 -4.68 8.59
CA ARG A 53 6.46 -4.22 8.97
C ARG A 53 6.47 -3.47 10.31
N PHE A 54 5.51 -2.57 10.54
CA PHE A 54 5.39 -1.89 11.83
C PHE A 54 5.16 -2.86 12.99
N ILE A 55 4.28 -3.85 12.80
CA ILE A 55 4.00 -4.87 13.81
C ILE A 55 5.24 -5.72 14.08
N CYS A 56 5.95 -6.16 13.03
CA CYS A 56 7.19 -6.92 13.19
C CYS A 56 8.26 -6.12 13.96
N VAL A 57 8.46 -4.85 13.63
CA VAL A 57 9.40 -3.98 14.36
C VAL A 57 8.99 -3.82 15.83
N LEU A 58 7.69 -3.64 16.10
CA LEU A 58 7.19 -3.54 17.47
C LEU A 58 7.45 -4.82 18.26
N ILE A 59 7.17 -5.99 17.67
CA ILE A 59 7.43 -7.29 18.29
C ILE A 59 8.93 -7.46 18.57
N LEU A 60 9.79 -7.16 17.60
CA LEU A 60 11.24 -7.24 17.77
C LEU A 60 11.74 -6.29 18.88
N ALA A 61 11.22 -5.07 18.94
CA ALA A 61 11.57 -4.12 19.99
C ALA A 61 11.13 -4.59 21.38
N LEU A 62 9.92 -5.16 21.50
CA LEU A 62 9.43 -5.73 22.76
C LEU A 62 10.24 -6.94 23.19
N LEU A 63 10.57 -7.84 22.27
CA LEU A 63 11.43 -9.00 22.56
C LEU A 63 12.82 -8.57 23.00
N TYR A 64 13.40 -7.58 22.32
CA TYR A 64 14.69 -7.00 22.70
C TYR A 64 14.65 -6.40 24.11
N ALA A 65 13.64 -5.58 24.41
CA ALA A 65 13.46 -4.99 25.73
C ALA A 65 13.25 -6.05 26.83
N ALA A 66 12.50 -7.12 26.55
CA ALA A 66 12.28 -8.21 27.49
C ALA A 66 13.54 -9.07 27.72
N SER A 67 14.44 -9.14 26.73
CA SER A 67 15.74 -9.82 26.84
C SER A 67 16.84 -8.97 27.48
N ALA A 68 16.61 -7.66 27.67
CA ALA A 68 17.59 -6.79 28.28
C ALA A 68 17.73 -7.16 29.77
N PRO A 69 18.95 -7.44 30.27
CA PRO A 69 19.15 -7.73 31.68
C PRO A 69 18.73 -6.51 32.50
N ALA A 70 17.88 -6.73 33.50
CA ALA A 70 17.59 -5.72 34.51
C ALA A 70 18.90 -5.38 35.22
N SER A 71 19.47 -4.22 34.89
CA SER A 71 20.61 -3.63 35.59
C SER A 71 20.28 -3.32 37.04
#